data_AF-A0A2K6PJ53-F1
#
_entry.id   AF-A0A2K6PJ53-F1
#
_cell.length_a   1.000
_cell.length_b   1.000
_cell.length_c   1.000
_cell.angle_alpha   90.00
_cell.angle_beta   90.00
_cell.angle_gamma   90.00
#
_symmetry.space_group_name_H-M   'P 1'
#
loop_
_entity.id
_entity.type
_entity.pdbx_description
1 polymer ?
#
loop_
_entity_poly.entity_id
_entity_poly.type
_entity_poly.pdbx_seq_one_letter_code
_entity_poly.pdbx_strand_id
1 'polypeptide(L)'
;MCTGKCARCVGLSLITLSLVCIVANALLLVPNGETSWTNTNHLSLQVWLMGGFIGGGLMVLCPGIGAIRAGGKGCCGAGCCGNRCRMLRSVFSSAFGVLGAIYCLSVSGVGLRNGPRCLMNGKWGYHFEDTAGAYLVNRTLWDRCEAPPRVVPWNVTLFSLLVAASCLEIVLCGIQLVNGTIGVFCGDCRKKQDSTH
;
A
#
# COMPACT_ATOMS: atom_id res chain seq x y z
N MET A 1 -29.67 2.95 -4.06
CA MET A 1 -29.22 1.62 -3.58
C MET A 1 -28.15 1.11 -4.53
N CYS A 2 -26.88 1.05 -4.09
CA CYS A 2 -25.72 0.41 -4.77
C CYS A 2 -24.41 0.58 -3.95
N THR A 3 -24.41 1.48 -2.95
CA THR A 3 -23.24 1.85 -2.13
C THR A 3 -22.65 0.70 -1.32
N GLY A 4 -23.45 -0.22 -0.78
CA GLY A 4 -22.95 -1.34 0.04
C GLY A 4 -22.13 -2.39 -0.72
N LYS A 5 -22.59 -2.79 -1.92
CA LYS A 5 -21.86 -3.75 -2.77
C LYS A 5 -20.56 -3.14 -3.31
N CYS A 6 -20.61 -1.85 -3.68
CA CYS A 6 -19.42 -1.11 -4.11
C CYS A 6 -18.39 -0.97 -2.97
N ALA A 7 -18.81 -0.58 -1.77
CA ALA A 7 -17.92 -0.48 -0.60
C ALA A 7 -17.27 -1.83 -0.24
N ARG A 8 -18.02 -2.94 -0.37
CA ARG A 8 -17.48 -4.28 -0.15
C ARG A 8 -16.43 -4.67 -1.18
N CYS A 9 -16.65 -4.33 -2.46
CA CYS A 9 -15.68 -4.56 -3.52
C CYS A 9 -14.39 -3.76 -3.26
N VAL A 10 -14.52 -2.47 -2.96
CA VAL A 10 -13.36 -1.61 -2.63
C VAL A 10 -12.60 -2.14 -1.41
N GLY A 11 -13.30 -2.58 -0.37
CA GLY A 11 -12.67 -3.16 0.81
C GLY A 11 -11.91 -4.46 0.51
N LEU A 12 -12.47 -5.35 -0.30
CA LEU A 12 -11.79 -6.57 -0.75
C LEU A 12 -10.54 -6.26 -1.59
N SER A 13 -10.63 -5.27 -2.49
CA SER A 13 -9.48 -4.81 -3.27
C SER A 13 -8.37 -4.27 -2.38
N LEU A 14 -8.69 -3.42 -1.40
CA LEU A 14 -7.70 -2.89 -0.46
C LEU A 14 -7.02 -3.97 0.38
N ILE A 15 -7.78 -4.97 0.86
CA ILE A 15 -7.18 -6.09 1.60
C ILE A 15 -6.23 -6.87 0.69
N THR A 16 -6.63 -7.12 -0.56
CA THR A 16 -5.80 -7.85 -1.52
C THR A 16 -4.52 -7.08 -1.82
N LEU A 17 -4.61 -5.77 -2.07
CA LEU A 17 -3.46 -4.90 -2.31
C LEU A 17 -2.53 -4.86 -1.10
N SER A 18 -3.08 -4.72 0.12
CA SER A 18 -2.31 -4.74 1.36
C SER A 18 -1.53 -6.05 1.56
N LEU A 19 -2.14 -7.20 1.27
CA LEU A 19 -1.46 -8.50 1.33
C LEU A 19 -0.35 -8.59 0.27
N VAL A 20 -0.58 -8.08 -0.95
CA VAL A 20 0.46 -7.99 -1.98
C VAL A 20 1.62 -7.11 -1.50
N CYS A 21 1.35 -5.97 -0.86
CA CYS A 21 2.37 -5.09 -0.30
C CYS A 21 3.21 -5.78 0.79
N ILE A 22 2.56 -6.55 1.69
CA ILE A 22 3.23 -7.34 2.72
C ILE A 22 4.14 -8.40 2.09
N VAL A 23 3.62 -9.18 1.15
CA VAL A 23 4.38 -10.26 0.49
C VAL A 23 5.53 -9.69 -0.33
N ALA A 24 5.31 -8.62 -1.09
CA ALA A 24 6.34 -7.98 -1.90
C ALA A 24 7.47 -7.43 -1.02
N ASN A 25 7.16 -6.81 0.12
CA ASN A 25 8.17 -6.34 1.06
C ASN A 25 8.92 -7.50 1.75
N ALA A 26 8.24 -8.60 2.05
CA ALA A 26 8.88 -9.80 2.61
C ALA A 26 9.88 -10.42 1.60
N LEU A 27 9.50 -10.48 0.32
CA LEU A 27 10.38 -10.93 -0.76
C LEU A 27 11.57 -9.98 -1.01
N LEU A 28 11.39 -8.68 -0.79
CA LEU A 28 12.51 -7.72 -0.87
C LEU A 28 13.57 -7.95 0.21
N LEU A 29 13.19 -8.46 1.40
CA LEU A 29 14.13 -8.79 2.49
C LEU A 29 15.00 -10.01 2.19
N VAL A 30 14.56 -10.89 1.28
CA VAL A 30 15.23 -12.14 0.95
C VAL A 30 15.49 -12.21 -0.56
N PRO A 31 16.47 -11.43 -1.07
CA PRO A 31 16.81 -11.43 -2.49
C PRO A 31 17.18 -12.86 -2.94
N ASN A 32 16.55 -13.32 -4.02
CA ASN A 32 16.73 -14.66 -4.58
C ASN A 32 16.43 -15.83 -3.59
N GLY A 33 15.68 -15.58 -2.50
CA GLY A 33 15.36 -16.61 -1.51
C GLY A 33 16.52 -17.00 -0.59
N GLU A 34 17.64 -16.30 -0.68
CA GLU A 34 18.82 -16.54 0.15
C GLU A 34 18.92 -15.54 1.29
N THR A 35 19.03 -16.05 2.52
CA THR A 35 19.17 -15.25 3.75
C THR A 35 20.63 -14.90 4.07
N SER A 36 21.58 -15.42 3.30
CA SER A 36 23.02 -15.12 3.42
C SER A 36 23.27 -13.62 3.27
N TRP A 37 22.61 -12.98 2.31
CA TRP A 37 22.75 -11.54 1.99
C TRP A 37 22.17 -10.64 3.09
N THR A 38 21.10 -11.09 3.73
CA THR A 38 20.41 -10.39 4.82
C THR A 38 21.32 -10.21 6.04
N ASN A 39 22.13 -11.23 6.34
CA ASN A 39 23.07 -11.22 7.49
C ASN A 39 24.31 -10.34 7.27
N THR A 40 24.65 -10.03 6.01
CA THR A 40 25.87 -9.29 5.65
C THR A 40 25.69 -7.76 5.47
N ASN A 41 24.54 -7.19 5.86
CA ASN A 41 24.26 -5.74 5.73
C ASN A 41 24.35 -5.18 4.28
N HIS A 42 24.20 -6.03 3.26
CA HIS A 42 24.24 -5.61 1.86
C HIS A 42 22.88 -5.18 1.29
N LEU A 43 21.82 -5.16 2.11
CA LEU A 43 20.48 -4.75 1.69
C LEU A 43 20.35 -3.22 1.53
N SER A 44 19.45 -2.80 0.64
CA SER A 44 19.13 -1.39 0.46
C SER A 44 18.36 -0.84 1.67
N LEU A 45 18.64 0.42 2.04
CA LEU A 45 18.02 1.09 3.18
C LEU A 45 16.49 1.19 3.03
N GLN A 46 16.01 1.33 1.81
CA GLN A 46 14.59 1.39 1.47
C GLN A 46 13.86 0.08 1.76
N VAL A 47 14.55 -1.07 1.67
CA VAL A 47 14.00 -2.37 2.08
C VAL A 47 13.85 -2.43 3.61
N TRP A 48 14.82 -1.87 4.33
CA TRP A 48 14.83 -1.78 5.79
C TRP A 48 13.77 -0.84 6.36
N LEU A 49 13.40 0.20 5.61
CA LEU A 49 12.29 1.10 5.97
C LEU A 49 10.92 0.40 5.95
N MET A 50 10.84 -0.83 5.41
CA MET A 50 9.65 -1.68 5.40
C MET A 50 8.39 -0.94 4.94
N GLY A 51 8.54 -0.06 3.94
CA GLY A 51 7.47 0.80 3.44
C GLY A 51 6.25 0.02 2.95
N GLY A 52 6.47 -1.13 2.29
CA GLY A 52 5.41 -2.01 1.84
C GLY A 52 4.72 -2.77 2.98
N PHE A 53 5.47 -3.21 4.00
CA PHE A 53 4.88 -3.96 5.11
C PHE A 53 4.10 -3.05 6.08
N ILE A 54 4.72 -1.95 6.52
CA ILE A 54 4.12 -1.04 7.49
C ILE A 54 3.09 -0.14 6.79
N GLY A 55 3.51 0.55 5.73
CA GLY A 55 2.69 1.52 5.01
C GLY A 55 1.57 0.87 4.20
N GLY A 56 1.89 0.27 3.06
CA GLY A 56 0.91 -0.33 2.15
C GLY A 56 0.23 -1.57 2.74
N GLY A 57 0.91 -2.27 3.64
CA GLY A 57 0.38 -3.43 4.33
C GLY A 57 -0.51 -3.05 5.51
N LEU A 58 0.09 -2.89 6.69
CA LEU A 58 -0.63 -2.81 7.96
C LEU A 58 -1.54 -1.59 8.07
N MET A 59 -1.09 -0.41 7.63
CA MET A 59 -1.88 0.83 7.74
C MET A 59 -3.10 0.84 6.80
N VAL A 60 -3.01 0.18 5.63
CA VAL A 60 -4.11 0.08 4.64
C VAL A 60 -5.04 -1.11 4.92
N LEU A 61 -4.59 -2.13 5.65
CA LEU A 61 -5.42 -3.28 6.00
C LEU A 61 -6.64 -2.86 6.86
N CYS A 62 -6.44 -1.94 7.80
CA CYS A 62 -7.49 -1.41 8.67
C CYS A 62 -8.67 -0.77 7.90
N PRO A 63 -8.45 0.20 6.99
CA PRO A 63 -9.53 0.75 6.18
C PRO A 63 -10.15 -0.29 5.24
N GLY A 64 -9.39 -1.25 4.70
CA GLY A 64 -9.93 -2.36 3.90
C GLY A 64 -10.97 -3.20 4.68
N ILE A 65 -10.63 -3.62 5.90
CA ILE A 65 -11.56 -4.36 6.79
C ILE A 65 -12.76 -3.49 7.17
N GLY A 66 -12.52 -2.20 7.46
CA GLY A 66 -13.58 -1.23 7.75
C GLY A 66 -14.59 -1.12 6.61
N ALA A 67 -14.12 -1.03 5.37
CA ALA A 67 -14.94 -0.92 4.17
C ALA A 67 -15.80 -2.17 3.93
N ILE A 68 -15.25 -3.38 4.13
CA ILE A 68 -16.04 -4.63 4.02
C ILE A 68 -17.17 -4.66 5.05
N ARG A 69 -16.87 -4.30 6.30
CA ARG A 69 -17.86 -4.27 7.38
C ARG A 69 -18.95 -3.23 7.13
N ALA A 70 -18.60 -2.08 6.55
CA ALA A 70 -19.54 -1.04 6.16
C ALA A 70 -20.43 -1.46 4.98
N GLY A 71 -19.96 -2.33 4.09
CA GLY A 71 -20.71 -2.84 2.93
C GLY A 71 -21.70 -3.98 3.23
N GLY A 72 -21.68 -4.56 4.43
CA GLY A 72 -22.60 -5.63 4.87
C GLY A 72 -23.88 -5.12 5.52
N LYS A 73 -24.87 -6.02 5.74
CA LYS A 73 -26.06 -5.77 6.58
C LYS A 73 -25.70 -5.77 8.09
N GLY A 74 -24.69 -5.02 8.49
CA GLY A 74 -24.20 -5.01 9.89
C GLY A 74 -25.25 -4.50 10.89
N CYS A 75 -25.49 -5.29 11.95
CA CYS A 75 -26.47 -5.10 13.03
C CYS A 75 -26.14 -4.02 14.09
N CYS A 76 -25.36 -2.97 13.82
CA CYS A 76 -24.93 -2.05 14.87
C CYS A 76 -25.36 -0.60 14.63
N GLY A 77 -26.44 -0.18 15.30
CA GLY A 77 -26.80 1.21 15.58
C GLY A 77 -27.93 1.74 14.71
N ALA A 78 -29.18 1.41 15.05
CA ALA A 78 -30.34 2.17 14.61
C ALA A 78 -30.32 3.53 15.33
N GLY A 79 -30.19 4.64 14.58
CA GLY A 79 -30.22 6.00 15.13
C GLY A 79 -29.19 6.96 14.53
N CYS A 80 -29.45 8.26 14.68
CA CYS A 80 -28.66 9.36 14.12
C CYS A 80 -27.22 9.44 14.67
N CYS A 81 -27.05 9.24 15.98
CA CYS A 81 -25.75 9.37 16.66
C CYS A 81 -24.80 8.19 16.36
N GLY A 82 -25.35 6.96 16.31
CA GLY A 82 -24.58 5.76 15.99
C GLY A 82 -24.07 5.72 14.54
N ASN A 83 -24.81 6.32 13.60
CA ASN A 83 -24.39 6.42 12.21
C ASN A 83 -23.22 7.38 12.00
N ARG A 84 -23.22 8.53 12.70
CA ARG A 84 -22.18 9.57 12.58
C ARG A 84 -20.86 9.16 13.22
N CYS A 85 -20.88 8.57 14.43
CA CYS A 85 -19.67 8.02 15.07
C CYS A 85 -19.02 6.89 14.23
N ARG A 86 -19.85 6.05 13.59
CA ARG A 86 -19.36 4.97 12.70
C ARG A 86 -18.70 5.52 11.44
N MET A 87 -19.30 6.56 10.84
CA MET A 87 -18.75 7.24 9.66
C MET A 87 -17.43 7.97 9.98
N LEU A 88 -17.37 8.69 11.10
CA LEU A 88 -16.14 9.38 11.55
C LEU A 88 -14.99 8.41 11.75
N ARG A 89 -15.23 7.25 12.39
CA ARG A 89 -14.20 6.21 12.53
C ARG A 89 -13.68 5.69 11.18
N SER A 90 -14.56 5.58 10.19
CA SER A 90 -14.17 5.19 8.82
C SER A 90 -13.32 6.26 8.14
N VAL A 91 -13.63 7.54 8.35
CA VAL A 91 -12.85 8.68 7.84
C VAL A 91 -11.44 8.66 8.41
N PHE A 92 -11.29 8.57 9.73
CA PHE A 92 -9.96 8.50 10.37
C PHE A 92 -9.16 7.28 9.90
N SER A 93 -9.82 6.11 9.79
CA SER A 93 -9.17 4.90 9.28
C SER A 93 -8.70 5.05 7.83
N SER A 94 -9.50 5.70 6.98
CA SER A 94 -9.15 5.92 5.57
C SER A 94 -8.02 6.93 5.42
N ALA A 95 -8.01 7.99 6.25
CA ALA A 95 -6.92 8.95 6.29
C ALA A 95 -5.58 8.28 6.68
N PHE A 96 -5.61 7.39 7.67
CA PHE A 96 -4.43 6.61 8.05
C PHE A 96 -3.96 5.68 6.92
N GLY A 97 -4.90 5.06 6.19
CA GLY A 97 -4.60 4.29 4.98
C GLY A 97 -3.91 5.12 3.90
N VAL A 98 -4.41 6.34 3.61
CA VAL A 98 -3.78 7.25 2.65
C VAL A 98 -2.36 7.61 3.08
N LEU A 99 -2.14 7.94 4.36
CA LEU A 99 -0.80 8.24 4.87
C LEU A 99 0.15 7.03 4.73
N GLY A 100 -0.33 5.83 5.05
CA GLY A 100 0.44 4.59 4.89
C GLY A 100 0.79 4.30 3.43
N ALA A 101 -0.15 4.48 2.52
CA ALA A 101 0.08 4.30 1.08
C ALA A 101 1.06 5.34 0.51
N ILE A 102 0.99 6.61 0.95
CA ILE A 102 1.98 7.64 0.59
C ILE A 102 3.38 7.29 1.12
N TYR A 103 3.46 6.76 2.35
CA TYR A 103 4.73 6.28 2.91
C TYR A 103 5.29 5.13 2.06
N CYS A 104 4.47 4.15 1.71
CA CYS A 104 4.87 3.05 0.82
C CYS A 104 5.34 3.56 -0.55
N LEU A 105 4.58 4.48 -1.17
CA LEU A 105 4.90 5.06 -2.47
C LEU A 105 6.22 5.81 -2.46
N SER A 106 6.47 6.61 -1.42
CA SER A 106 7.72 7.39 -1.33
C SER A 106 8.94 6.48 -1.14
N VAL A 107 8.89 5.52 -0.21
CA VAL A 107 9.99 4.57 0.02
C VAL A 107 10.24 3.69 -1.20
N SER A 108 9.20 3.16 -1.83
CA SER A 108 9.34 2.31 -3.02
C SER A 108 9.79 3.09 -4.26
N GLY A 109 9.32 4.32 -4.44
CA GLY A 109 9.77 5.21 -5.52
C GLY A 109 11.23 5.61 -5.38
N VAL A 110 11.68 5.95 -4.17
CA VAL A 110 13.10 6.21 -3.90
C VAL A 110 13.93 4.94 -4.08
N GLY A 111 13.43 3.78 -3.64
CA GLY A 111 14.09 2.49 -3.84
C GLY A 111 14.28 2.17 -5.33
N LEU A 112 13.27 2.45 -6.14
CA LEU A 112 13.33 2.28 -7.59
C LEU A 112 14.28 3.30 -8.25
N ARG A 113 14.37 4.53 -7.74
CA ARG A 113 15.31 5.54 -8.26
C ARG A 113 16.76 5.19 -7.94
N ASN A 114 17.06 4.86 -6.69
CA ASN A 114 18.42 4.60 -6.23
C ASN A 114 18.93 3.22 -6.69
N GLY A 115 18.01 2.28 -6.90
CA GLY A 115 18.32 0.91 -7.29
C GLY A 115 18.83 0.05 -6.13
N PRO A 116 19.07 -1.26 -6.39
CA PRO A 116 19.60 -2.15 -5.38
C PRO A 116 21.07 -1.84 -5.08
N ARG A 117 21.47 -2.11 -3.84
CA ARG A 117 22.89 -2.22 -3.50
C ARG A 117 23.44 -3.52 -4.08
N CYS A 118 24.51 -3.43 -4.87
CA CYS A 118 25.13 -4.60 -5.49
C CYS A 118 26.67 -4.46 -5.56
N LEU A 119 27.34 -5.60 -5.77
CA LEU A 119 28.77 -5.67 -6.06
C LEU A 119 28.99 -5.38 -7.54
N MET A 120 29.85 -4.41 -7.83
CA MET A 120 30.32 -4.08 -9.18
C MET A 120 31.81 -3.83 -9.13
N ASN A 121 32.62 -4.56 -9.93
CA ASN A 121 34.08 -4.44 -9.95
C ASN A 121 34.72 -4.51 -8.54
N GLY A 122 34.24 -5.43 -7.69
CA GLY A 122 34.76 -5.62 -6.33
C GLY A 122 34.32 -4.59 -5.27
N LYS A 123 33.44 -3.62 -5.60
CA LYS A 123 32.92 -2.62 -4.65
C LYS A 123 31.41 -2.71 -4.46
N TRP A 124 30.97 -2.78 -3.20
CA TRP A 124 29.55 -2.76 -2.81
C TRP A 124 29.02 -1.33 -2.70
N GLY A 125 27.97 -0.99 -3.45
CA GLY A 125 27.39 0.35 -3.40
C GLY A 125 26.09 0.50 -4.18
N TYR A 126 25.55 1.72 -4.19
CA TYR A 126 24.40 2.12 -5.00
C TYR A 126 24.89 2.70 -6.33
N HIS A 127 25.26 1.82 -7.25
CA HIS A 127 25.85 2.23 -8.53
C HIS A 127 24.83 2.90 -9.47
N PHE A 128 23.53 2.81 -9.18
CA PHE A 128 22.46 3.38 -10.00
C PHE A 128 21.91 4.71 -9.49
N GLU A 129 22.33 5.18 -8.31
CA GLU A 129 21.82 6.42 -7.70
C GLU A 129 22.08 7.65 -8.58
N ASP A 130 23.28 7.74 -9.16
CA ASP A 130 23.68 8.83 -10.05
C ASP A 130 23.04 8.74 -11.45
N THR A 131 22.49 7.59 -11.82
CA THR A 131 21.91 7.37 -13.15
C THR A 131 20.50 7.95 -13.30
N ALA A 132 19.94 8.54 -12.23
CA ALA A 132 18.60 9.13 -12.18
C ALA A 132 17.48 8.20 -12.74
N GLY A 133 17.64 6.89 -12.59
CA GLY A 133 16.68 5.89 -13.07
C GLY A 133 16.89 5.42 -14.51
N ALA A 134 17.97 5.79 -15.20
CA ALA A 134 18.25 5.33 -16.56
C ALA A 134 18.30 3.79 -16.68
N TYR A 135 18.70 3.10 -15.61
CA TYR A 135 18.73 1.64 -15.54
C TYR A 135 17.33 1.00 -15.60
N LEU A 136 16.25 1.73 -15.30
CA LEU A 136 14.88 1.21 -15.40
C LEU A 136 14.48 0.98 -16.86
N VAL A 137 14.99 1.81 -17.76
CA VAL A 137 14.72 1.76 -19.21
C VAL A 137 15.76 0.88 -19.89
N ASN A 138 17.04 1.05 -19.56
CA ASN A 138 18.13 0.35 -20.22
C ASN A 138 18.50 -0.94 -19.48
N ARG A 139 17.98 -2.07 -19.97
CA ARG A 139 18.21 -3.40 -19.38
C ARG A 139 19.66 -3.87 -19.44
N THR A 140 20.50 -3.31 -20.33
CA THR A 140 21.93 -3.67 -20.42
C THR A 140 22.72 -3.29 -19.15
N LEU A 141 22.18 -2.35 -18.37
CA LEU A 141 22.79 -1.94 -17.09
C LEU A 141 22.56 -2.97 -15.98
N TRP A 142 21.65 -3.93 -16.16
CA TRP A 142 21.32 -4.90 -15.12
C TRP A 142 22.40 -5.96 -14.95
N ASP A 143 23.10 -6.28 -16.05
CA ASP A 143 24.19 -7.25 -16.08
C ASP A 143 25.49 -6.73 -15.45
N ARG A 144 25.52 -5.43 -15.06
CA ARG A 144 26.67 -4.82 -14.37
C ARG A 144 26.80 -5.25 -12.91
N CYS A 145 25.71 -5.70 -12.28
CA CYS A 145 25.74 -6.20 -10.91
C CYS A 145 26.14 -7.68 -10.90
N GLU A 146 27.33 -7.98 -10.34
CA GLU A 146 27.86 -9.34 -10.25
C GLU A 146 27.17 -10.14 -9.14
N ALA A 147 26.96 -9.51 -7.98
CA ALA A 147 26.31 -10.14 -6.83
C ALA A 147 25.41 -9.14 -6.08
N PRO A 148 24.24 -9.57 -5.55
CA PRO A 148 23.62 -10.89 -5.73
C PRO A 148 23.09 -11.11 -7.17
N PRO A 149 23.04 -12.37 -7.65
CA PRO A 149 22.58 -12.66 -9.01
C PRO A 149 21.11 -12.25 -9.18
N ARG A 150 20.80 -11.57 -10.29
CA ARG A 150 19.45 -11.07 -10.62
C ARG A 150 18.82 -10.15 -9.57
N VAL A 151 19.64 -9.46 -8.75
CA VAL A 151 19.15 -8.52 -7.74
C VAL A 151 18.41 -7.32 -8.36
N VAL A 152 18.86 -6.86 -9.53
CA VAL A 152 18.29 -5.71 -10.25
C VAL A 152 16.86 -5.99 -10.71
N PRO A 153 16.59 -7.00 -11.55
CA PRO A 153 15.21 -7.34 -11.91
C PRO A 153 14.32 -7.61 -10.69
N TRP A 154 14.84 -8.30 -9.67
CA TRP A 154 14.09 -8.59 -8.44
C TRP A 154 13.60 -7.32 -7.75
N ASN A 155 14.52 -6.38 -7.48
CA ASN A 155 14.18 -5.12 -6.82
C ASN A 155 13.28 -4.26 -7.70
N VAL A 156 13.58 -4.14 -9.00
CA VAL A 156 12.77 -3.34 -9.94
C VAL A 156 11.34 -3.86 -9.98
N THR A 157 11.14 -5.17 -10.10
CA THR A 157 9.80 -5.77 -10.16
C THR A 157 9.03 -5.55 -8.87
N LEU A 158 9.63 -5.85 -7.71
CA LEU A 158 8.93 -5.74 -6.42
C LEU A 158 8.64 -4.28 -6.02
N PHE A 159 9.60 -3.37 -6.22
CA PHE A 159 9.34 -1.95 -5.96
C PHE A 159 8.32 -1.36 -6.95
N SER A 160 8.33 -1.77 -8.22
CA SER A 160 7.30 -1.34 -9.17
C SER A 160 5.90 -1.84 -8.78
N LEU A 161 5.79 -3.08 -8.28
CA LEU A 161 4.54 -3.61 -7.73
C LEU A 161 4.06 -2.79 -6.53
N LEU A 162 4.96 -2.44 -5.60
CA LEU A 162 4.64 -1.59 -4.45
C LEU A 162 4.18 -0.18 -4.87
N VAL A 163 4.84 0.43 -5.86
CA VAL A 163 4.43 1.73 -6.42
C VAL A 163 3.03 1.64 -7.02
N ALA A 164 2.78 0.63 -7.86
CA ALA A 164 1.47 0.45 -8.48
C ALA A 164 0.37 0.19 -7.44
N ALA A 165 0.63 -0.70 -6.47
CA ALA A 165 -0.31 -1.01 -5.40
C ALA A 165 -0.61 0.21 -4.54
N SER A 166 0.41 0.94 -4.08
CA SER A 166 0.24 2.15 -3.26
C SER A 166 -0.50 3.27 -4.00
N CYS A 167 -0.27 3.47 -5.30
CA CYS A 167 -1.08 4.38 -6.11
C CYS A 167 -2.57 4.00 -6.11
N LEU A 168 -2.89 2.71 -6.28
CA LEU A 168 -4.27 2.22 -6.21
C LEU A 168 -4.85 2.38 -4.81
N GLU A 169 -4.08 2.10 -3.75
CA GLU A 169 -4.49 2.28 -2.36
C GLU A 169 -4.81 3.75 -2.04
N ILE A 170 -4.02 4.70 -2.52
CA ILE A 170 -4.28 6.14 -2.38
C ILE A 170 -5.60 6.50 -3.03
N VAL A 171 -5.86 6.03 -4.25
CA VAL A 171 -7.11 6.31 -4.97
C VAL A 171 -8.31 5.70 -4.23
N LEU A 172 -8.24 4.42 -3.86
CA LEU A 172 -9.36 3.71 -3.22
C LEU A 172 -9.63 4.23 -1.80
N CYS A 173 -8.60 4.49 -1.00
CA CYS A 173 -8.75 5.10 0.33
C CYS A 173 -9.20 6.55 0.21
N GLY A 174 -8.73 7.30 -0.79
CA GLY A 174 -9.14 8.67 -1.06
C GLY A 174 -10.63 8.79 -1.41
N ILE A 175 -11.14 7.91 -2.28
CA ILE A 175 -12.56 7.83 -2.59
C ILE A 175 -13.38 7.52 -1.33
N GLN A 176 -12.93 6.57 -0.49
CA GLN A 176 -13.61 6.28 0.78
C GLN A 176 -13.57 7.44 1.76
N LEU A 177 -12.46 8.17 1.81
CA LEU A 177 -12.30 9.34 2.66
C LEU A 177 -13.30 10.43 2.26
N VAL A 178 -13.39 10.76 0.97
CA VAL A 178 -14.34 11.76 0.44
C VAL A 178 -15.79 11.31 0.66
N ASN A 179 -16.11 10.04 0.38
CA ASN A 179 -17.47 9.54 0.60
C ASN A 179 -17.84 9.52 2.09
N GLY A 180 -16.88 9.18 2.96
CA GLY A 180 -17.06 9.21 4.40
C GLY A 180 -17.29 10.62 4.92
N THR A 181 -16.52 11.62 4.46
CA THR A 181 -16.68 13.01 4.90
C THR A 181 -18.01 13.60 4.42
N ILE A 182 -18.40 13.38 3.17
CA ILE A 182 -19.73 13.77 2.67
C ILE A 182 -20.83 13.11 3.50
N GLY A 183 -20.67 11.83 3.86
CA GLY A 183 -21.61 11.13 4.75
C GLY A 183 -21.72 11.71 6.16
N VAL A 184 -20.64 12.31 6.69
CA VAL A 184 -20.62 12.99 7.98
C VAL A 184 -21.29 14.36 7.91
N PHE A 185 -21.00 15.16 6.87
CA PHE A 185 -21.48 16.54 6.74
C PHE A 185 -22.87 16.67 6.12
N CYS A 186 -23.18 15.87 5.09
CA CYS A 186 -24.47 15.90 4.37
C CYS A 186 -25.45 14.82 4.85
N GLY A 187 -25.04 13.98 5.80
CA GLY A 187 -25.91 12.97 6.43
C GLY A 187 -26.91 13.61 7.39
N ASP A 188 -27.92 14.28 6.84
CA ASP A 188 -29.09 14.68 7.60
C ASP A 188 -29.86 13.43 8.02
N CYS A 189 -30.18 13.37 9.31
CA CYS A 189 -30.99 12.31 9.87
C CYS A 189 -32.44 12.52 9.46
N ARG A 190 -32.76 12.27 8.18
CA ARG A 190 -34.14 12.08 7.74
C ARG A 190 -34.70 10.92 8.57
N LYS A 191 -35.62 11.27 9.49
CA LYS A 191 -36.49 10.32 10.18
C LYS A 191 -36.94 9.27 9.16
N LYS A 192 -36.78 7.99 9.50
CA LYS A 192 -37.63 6.97 8.89
C LYS A 192 -39.06 7.44 9.17
N GLN A 193 -39.77 7.91 8.15
CA GLN A 193 -41.22 7.76 8.17
C GLN A 193 -41.45 6.26 8.15
N ASP A 194 -41.94 5.74 9.27
CA ASP A 194 -42.56 4.43 9.30
C ASP A 194 -43.69 4.45 8.26
N SER A 195 -43.39 3.88 7.10
CA SER A 195 -44.39 3.45 6.14
C SER A 195 -44.72 2.03 6.54
N THR A 196 -45.57 1.87 7.56
CA THR A 196 -46.25 0.60 7.77
C THR A 196 -47.68 0.89 8.21
N HIS A 197 -48.60 0.47 7.34
CA HIS A 197 -49.91 -0.09 7.64
C HIS A 197 -50.16 -0.49 9.09
#